data_AF-A0AAV9ZM01-F1
#
_entry.id   AF-A0AAV9ZM01-F1
#
_cell.length_a   1.000
_cell.length_b   1.000
_cell.length_c   1.000
_cell.angle_alpha   90.00
_cell.angle_beta   90.00
_cell.angle_gamma   90.00
#
_symmetry.space_group_name_H-M   'P 1'
#
loop_
_entity.id
_entity.type
_entity.pdbx_description
1 polymer ?
#
loop_
_entity_poly.entity_id
_entity_poly.type
_entity_poly.pdbx_seq_one_letter_code
_entity_poly.pdbx_strand_id
1 'polypeptide(L)'
;MHVFHHNRTDSLHHARPFLSTWATRLVAAEARKQIGFATVEDPDDDESHVRLRASSNGSGYTTAHVVTWNDFANFSVEALAEKFLAKLSLPMFLTQFMAAPKVDGDFFVRKRRPHPMIQVAALGSFILSRNPYATGYFAMLFGIWPFACKSHVDIK
;
A
#
# COMPACT_ATOMS: atom_id res chain seq x y z
N MET A 1 -55.51 28.35 2.66
CA MET A 1 -54.93 27.55 3.75
C MET A 1 -54.35 26.27 3.13
N HIS A 2 -53.05 26.26 2.86
CA HIS A 2 -52.26 25.03 2.65
C HIS A 2 -50.80 25.43 2.89
N VAL A 3 -50.36 25.25 4.14
CA VAL A 3 -48.95 25.39 4.51
C VAL A 3 -48.30 24.05 4.17
N PHE A 4 -47.48 24.04 3.13
CA PHE A 4 -46.63 22.90 2.82
C PHE A 4 -45.52 22.84 3.87
N HIS A 5 -45.66 21.96 4.86
CA HIS A 5 -44.54 21.48 5.65
C HIS A 5 -43.68 20.59 4.75
N HIS A 6 -42.76 21.18 4.01
CA HIS A 6 -41.70 20.44 3.32
C HIS A 6 -40.69 20.00 4.39
N ASN A 7 -40.73 18.73 4.76
CA ASN A 7 -39.73 18.13 5.64
C ASN A 7 -38.35 18.25 4.95
N ARG A 8 -37.53 19.19 5.42
CA ARG A 8 -36.21 19.56 4.89
C ARG A 8 -35.18 18.41 4.94
N THR A 9 -35.54 17.27 5.49
CA THR A 9 -34.68 16.09 5.68
C THR A 9 -34.76 15.07 4.54
N ASP A 10 -35.82 15.08 3.73
CA ASP A 10 -36.01 14.10 2.65
C ASP A 10 -35.05 14.35 1.47
N SER A 11 -34.68 15.61 1.22
CA SER A 11 -33.70 15.98 0.19
C SER A 11 -32.27 15.54 0.50
N LEU A 12 -31.93 15.39 1.79
CA LEU A 12 -30.60 14.95 2.24
C LEU A 12 -30.42 13.44 2.10
N HIS A 13 -31.49 12.65 2.23
CA HIS A 13 -31.42 11.20 2.04
C HIS A 13 -30.98 10.81 0.63
N HIS A 14 -31.46 11.53 -0.38
CA HIS A 14 -31.05 11.33 -1.78
C HIS A 14 -29.65 11.87 -2.09
N ALA A 15 -29.13 12.80 -1.28
CA ALA A 15 -27.78 13.35 -1.44
C ALA A 15 -26.68 12.44 -0.84
N ARG A 16 -27.01 11.61 0.16
CA ARG A 16 -26.03 10.74 0.85
C ARG A 16 -25.27 9.80 -0.10
N PRO A 17 -25.90 9.08 -1.05
CA PRO A 17 -25.17 8.24 -2.00
C PRO A 17 -24.19 9.05 -2.85
N PHE A 18 -24.60 10.21 -3.38
CA PHE A 18 -23.74 11.07 -4.19
C PHE A 18 -22.54 11.61 -3.40
N LEU A 19 -22.77 12.08 -2.17
CA LEU A 19 -21.71 12.57 -1.29
C LEU A 19 -20.71 11.46 -0.95
N SER A 20 -21.19 10.25 -0.64
CA SER A 20 -20.34 9.09 -0.39
C SER A 20 -19.51 8.74 -1.62
N THR A 21 -20.12 8.66 -2.80
CA THR A 21 -19.38 8.37 -4.05
C THR A 21 -18.34 9.44 -4.35
N TRP A 22 -18.68 10.72 -4.18
CA TRP A 22 -17.73 11.81 -4.36
C TRP A 22 -16.53 11.69 -3.41
N ALA A 23 -16.79 11.45 -2.11
CA ALA A 23 -15.74 11.26 -1.12
C ALA A 23 -14.85 10.05 -1.43
N THR A 24 -15.44 8.91 -1.82
CA THR A 24 -14.68 7.72 -2.23
C THR A 24 -13.80 8.00 -3.43
N ARG A 25 -14.27 8.75 -4.42
CA ARG A 25 -13.46 9.13 -5.59
C ARG A 25 -12.28 10.02 -5.21
N LEU A 26 -12.48 10.95 -4.28
CA LEU A 26 -11.42 11.83 -3.79
C LEU A 26 -10.35 11.04 -3.03
N VAL A 27 -10.77 10.15 -2.12
CA VAL A 27 -9.87 9.24 -1.39
C VAL A 27 -9.10 8.34 -2.36
N ALA A 28 -9.78 7.76 -3.36
CA ALA A 28 -9.16 6.89 -4.35
C ALA A 28 -8.14 7.64 -5.22
N ALA A 29 -8.43 8.89 -5.60
CA ALA A 29 -7.51 9.73 -6.37
C ALA A 29 -6.22 10.02 -5.58
N GLU A 30 -6.35 10.38 -4.30
CA GLU A 30 -5.20 10.65 -3.44
C GLU A 30 -4.38 9.38 -3.15
N ALA A 31 -5.03 8.25 -2.87
CA ALA A 31 -4.34 6.98 -2.68
C ALA A 31 -3.57 6.56 -3.95
N ARG A 32 -4.19 6.72 -5.13
CA ARG A 32 -3.53 6.46 -6.42
C ARG A 32 -2.33 7.39 -6.65
N LYS A 33 -2.43 8.65 -6.25
CA LYS A 33 -1.34 9.63 -6.35
C LYS A 33 -0.17 9.23 -5.46
N GLN A 34 -0.41 8.93 -4.18
CA GLN A 34 0.64 8.51 -3.24
C GLN A 34 1.36 7.23 -3.69
N ILE A 35 0.61 6.20 -4.10
CA ILE A 35 1.20 4.98 -4.67
C ILE A 35 2.03 5.31 -5.93
N GLY A 36 1.59 6.29 -6.72
CA GLY A 36 2.33 6.73 -7.90
C GLY A 36 3.68 7.36 -7.56
N PHE A 37 3.76 8.18 -6.52
CA PHE A 37 5.04 8.73 -6.08
C PHE A 37 6.00 7.65 -5.59
N ALA A 38 5.50 6.62 -4.91
CA ALA A 38 6.34 5.50 -4.49
C ALA A 38 6.84 4.61 -5.66
N THR A 39 6.38 4.84 -6.90
CA THR A 39 6.94 4.17 -8.09
C THR A 39 8.13 4.90 -8.70
N VAL A 40 8.40 6.13 -8.26
CA VAL A 40 9.50 6.97 -8.76
C VAL A 40 10.71 6.79 -7.85
N GLU A 41 11.90 6.74 -8.44
CA GLU A 41 13.15 6.75 -7.67
C GLU A 41 13.24 8.06 -6.90
N ASP A 42 13.58 7.94 -5.63
CA ASP A 42 13.76 9.06 -4.72
C ASP A 42 15.28 9.32 -4.62
N PRO A 43 15.80 10.43 -5.18
CA PRO A 43 17.22 10.70 -5.26
C PRO A 43 17.90 10.82 -3.89
N ASP A 44 17.12 11.02 -2.82
CA ASP A 44 17.60 11.12 -1.44
C ASP A 44 17.45 9.79 -0.67
N ASP A 45 16.95 8.73 -1.31
CA ASP A 45 16.76 7.39 -0.72
C ASP A 45 17.59 6.38 -1.53
N ASP A 46 18.80 6.08 -1.06
CA ASP A 46 19.73 5.11 -1.68
C ASP A 46 19.07 3.76 -1.96
N GLU A 47 18.14 3.35 -1.09
CA GLU A 47 17.38 2.11 -1.23
C GLU A 47 16.41 2.14 -2.42
N SER A 48 15.95 3.32 -2.84
CA SER A 48 15.05 3.52 -3.97
C SER A 48 15.70 3.20 -5.32
N HIS A 49 17.03 3.31 -5.40
CA HIS A 49 17.84 3.04 -6.59
C HIS A 49 18.27 1.57 -6.73
N VAL A 50 17.98 0.75 -5.71
CA VAL A 50 18.33 -0.67 -5.74
C VAL A 50 17.37 -1.39 -6.69
N ARG A 51 17.86 -2.30 -7.54
CA ARG A 51 17.07 -3.09 -8.50
C ARG A 51 17.43 -4.56 -8.43
N LEU A 52 16.48 -5.44 -8.77
CA LEU A 52 16.78 -6.87 -8.91
C LEU A 52 17.63 -7.13 -10.14
N ARG A 53 18.58 -8.07 -10.03
CA ARG A 53 19.40 -8.51 -11.17
C ARG A 53 18.57 -9.03 -12.36
N ALA A 54 17.42 -9.63 -12.10
CA ALA A 54 16.49 -10.05 -13.15
C ALA A 54 15.88 -8.87 -13.93
N SER A 55 15.75 -7.71 -13.28
CA SER A 55 15.21 -6.47 -13.88
C SER A 55 16.26 -5.62 -14.59
N SER A 56 17.57 -5.91 -14.41
CA SER A 56 18.67 -5.15 -15.01
C SER A 56 19.15 -5.67 -16.38
N ASN A 57 18.65 -6.81 -16.85
CA ASN A 57 19.20 -7.52 -18.02
C ASN A 57 18.78 -6.96 -19.40
N GLY A 58 18.11 -5.81 -19.46
CA GLY A 58 17.67 -5.22 -20.72
C GLY A 58 17.71 -3.70 -20.69
N SER A 59 18.64 -3.12 -21.46
CA SER A 59 18.70 -1.71 -21.85
C SER A 59 19.05 -0.68 -20.76
N GLY A 60 20.26 -0.11 -20.87
CA GLY A 60 20.47 1.34 -20.68
C GLY A 60 20.92 1.88 -19.32
N TYR A 61 20.91 1.10 -18.23
CA TYR A 61 21.22 1.63 -16.90
C TYR A 61 22.36 0.85 -16.23
N THR A 62 23.60 1.11 -16.66
CA THR A 62 24.84 0.54 -16.09
C THR A 62 25.14 1.01 -14.67
N THR A 63 24.37 1.96 -14.12
CA THR A 63 24.54 2.55 -12.78
C THR A 63 23.54 2.08 -11.74
N ALA A 64 22.63 1.16 -12.06
CA ALA A 64 21.65 0.68 -11.08
C ALA A 64 22.30 -0.20 -10.01
N HIS A 65 22.08 0.14 -8.73
CA HIS A 65 22.54 -0.68 -7.60
C HIS A 65 21.80 -2.01 -7.61
N VAL A 66 22.51 -3.13 -7.72
CA VAL A 66 21.88 -4.46 -7.71
C VAL A 66 21.72 -4.93 -6.26
N VAL A 67 20.55 -5.47 -5.90
CA VAL A 67 20.33 -6.07 -4.57
C VAL A 67 21.44 -7.06 -4.23
N THR A 68 22.09 -6.87 -3.09
CA THR A 68 23.14 -7.73 -2.55
C THR A 68 22.62 -8.60 -1.40
N TRP A 69 23.40 -9.61 -1.01
CA TRP A 69 23.10 -10.41 0.17
C TRP A 69 23.09 -9.60 1.47
N ASN A 70 23.84 -8.50 1.53
CA ASN A 70 23.83 -7.61 2.68
C ASN A 70 22.49 -6.87 2.80
N ASP A 71 21.91 -6.46 1.68
CA ASP A 71 20.58 -5.82 1.65
C ASP A 71 19.49 -6.80 2.09
N PHE A 72 19.62 -8.08 1.72
CA PHE A 72 18.76 -9.14 2.23
C PHE A 72 18.93 -9.35 3.74
N ALA A 73 20.17 -9.37 4.24
CA ALA A 73 20.45 -9.59 5.66
C ALA A 73 19.94 -8.45 6.55
N ASN A 74 19.96 -7.22 6.03
CA ASN A 74 19.52 -6.02 6.73
C ASN A 74 18.04 -5.65 6.45
N PHE A 75 17.33 -6.46 5.66
CA PHE A 75 15.92 -6.22 5.36
C PHE A 75 15.06 -6.30 6.62
N SER A 76 14.33 -5.23 6.92
CA SER A 76 13.36 -5.19 8.02
C SER A 76 11.99 -4.74 7.52
N VAL A 77 10.98 -5.58 7.79
CA VAL A 77 9.58 -5.26 7.51
C VAL A 77 9.11 -4.07 8.34
N GLU A 78 9.64 -3.91 9.56
CA GLU A 78 9.29 -2.80 10.45
C GLU A 78 9.81 -1.47 9.91
N ALA A 79 11.10 -1.42 9.53
CA ALA A 79 11.69 -0.24 8.92
C ALA A 79 10.97 0.15 7.62
N LEU A 80 10.56 -0.85 6.83
CA LEU A 80 9.80 -0.60 5.60
C LEU A 80 8.38 -0.13 5.87
N ALA A 81 7.73 -0.63 6.92
CA ALA A 81 6.43 -0.14 7.37
C ALA A 81 6.50 1.34 7.79
N GLU A 82 7.56 1.73 8.50
CA GLU A 82 7.81 3.12 8.87
C GLU A 82 8.02 4.01 7.64
N LYS A 83 8.83 3.55 6.67
CA LYS A 83 8.99 4.25 5.38
C LYS A 83 7.67 4.42 4.64
N PHE A 84 6.83 3.38 4.60
CA PHE A 84 5.51 3.47 3.97
C PHE A 84 4.57 4.37 4.75
N LEU A 85 4.65 4.40 6.09
CA LEU A 85 3.84 5.32 6.87
C LEU A 85 4.19 6.78 6.56
N ALA A 86 5.48 7.07 6.38
CA ALA A 86 5.96 8.40 6.01
C ALA A 86 5.55 8.81 4.58
N LYS A 87 5.70 7.91 3.59
CA LYS A 87 5.48 8.21 2.15
C LYS A 87 4.04 7.93 1.67
N LEU A 88 3.34 7.00 2.30
CA LEU A 88 2.06 6.41 1.87
C LEU A 88 1.04 6.40 3.01
N SER A 89 0.91 7.49 3.75
CA SER A 89 0.06 7.57 4.94
C SER A 89 -1.40 7.17 4.69
N LEU A 90 -2.00 7.59 3.56
CA LEU A 90 -3.38 7.25 3.23
C LEU A 90 -3.52 5.77 2.79
N PRO A 91 -2.73 5.24 1.85
CA PRO A 91 -2.74 3.81 1.55
C PRO A 91 -2.45 2.92 2.77
N MET A 92 -1.52 3.33 3.64
CA MET A 92 -1.25 2.64 4.90
C MET A 92 -2.48 2.62 5.80
N PHE A 93 -3.13 3.77 6.00
CA PHE A 93 -4.37 3.85 6.75
C PHE A 93 -5.45 2.91 6.17
N LEU A 94 -5.73 3.00 4.86
CA LEU A 94 -6.75 2.17 4.22
C LEU A 94 -6.45 0.67 4.36
N THR A 95 -5.20 0.26 4.16
CA THR A 95 -4.79 -1.14 4.33
C THR A 95 -4.84 -1.58 5.79
N GLN A 96 -4.59 -0.69 6.76
CA GLN A 96 -4.78 -0.98 8.18
C GLN A 96 -6.23 -1.32 8.49
N PHE A 97 -7.18 -0.53 7.97
CA PHE A 97 -8.61 -0.78 8.15
C PHE A 97 -9.07 -2.12 7.56
N MET A 98 -8.40 -2.61 6.51
CA MET A 98 -8.71 -3.91 5.89
C MET A 98 -8.01 -5.08 6.58
N ALA A 99 -6.80 -4.88 7.10
CA ALA A 99 -5.94 -5.97 7.59
C ALA A 99 -5.96 -6.14 9.12
N ALA A 100 -6.12 -5.04 9.87
CA ALA A 100 -6.01 -5.05 11.32
C ALA A 100 -7.35 -5.40 11.99
N PRO A 101 -7.40 -6.43 12.85
CA PRO A 101 -8.57 -6.63 13.69
C PRO A 101 -8.69 -5.48 14.69
N LYS A 102 -9.93 -5.16 15.07
CA LYS A 102 -10.21 -4.21 16.15
C LYS A 102 -10.57 -4.94 17.42
N VAL A 103 -10.00 -4.51 18.54
CA VAL A 103 -10.36 -4.92 19.90
C VAL A 103 -10.61 -3.63 20.67
N ASP A 104 -11.80 -3.50 21.27
CA ASP A 104 -12.21 -2.29 22.01
C ASP A 104 -12.11 -0.98 21.23
N GLY A 105 -12.28 -1.05 19.90
CA GLY A 105 -12.23 0.11 19.00
C GLY A 105 -10.83 0.40 18.43
N ASP A 106 -9.78 -0.13 19.06
CA ASP A 106 -8.39 0.06 18.66
C ASP A 106 -7.86 -1.08 17.80
N PHE A 107 -6.86 -0.77 16.97
CA PHE A 107 -6.21 -1.75 16.11
C PHE A 107 -5.31 -2.66 16.92
N PHE A 108 -5.56 -3.97 16.85
CA PHE A 108 -4.79 -4.98 17.54
C PHE A 108 -3.75 -5.62 16.61
N VAL A 109 -2.48 -5.64 17.04
CA VAL A 109 -1.39 -6.33 16.32
C VAL A 109 -1.34 -7.79 16.76
N ARG A 110 -1.63 -8.72 15.83
CA ARG A 110 -1.52 -10.16 16.11
C ARG A 110 -0.05 -10.62 16.10
N LYS A 111 0.35 -11.41 17.10
CA LYS A 111 1.70 -12.00 17.19
C LYS A 111 2.10 -12.85 15.97
N ARG A 112 1.18 -13.65 15.41
CA ARG A 112 1.48 -14.55 14.29
C ARG A 112 1.42 -13.88 12.91
N ARG A 113 0.68 -12.78 12.79
CA ARG A 113 0.39 -12.08 11.52
C ARG A 113 0.19 -10.59 11.82
N PRO A 114 1.29 -9.87 12.10
CA PRO A 114 1.18 -8.45 12.39
C PRO A 114 0.63 -7.74 11.16
N HIS A 115 -0.39 -6.90 11.34
CA HIS A 115 -1.02 -6.19 10.23
C HIS A 115 -0.04 -5.29 9.45
N PRO A 116 1.02 -4.69 10.04
CA PRO A 116 2.04 -3.97 9.27
C PRO A 116 2.69 -4.82 8.17
N MET A 117 2.99 -6.09 8.45
CA MET A 117 3.54 -7.00 7.43
C MET A 117 2.58 -7.20 6.26
N ILE A 118 1.27 -7.31 6.53
CA ILE A 118 0.24 -7.46 5.50
C ILE A 118 0.11 -6.16 4.69
N GLN A 119 0.11 -5.00 5.35
CA GLN A 119 0.02 -3.70 4.69
C GLN A 119 1.20 -3.47 3.76
N VAL A 120 2.42 -3.67 4.25
CA VAL A 120 3.64 -3.49 3.48
C VAL A 120 3.66 -4.43 2.27
N ALA A 121 3.32 -5.70 2.45
CA ALA A 121 3.29 -6.65 1.36
C ALA A 121 2.20 -6.33 0.31
N ALA A 122 1.01 -5.88 0.73
CA ALA A 122 -0.05 -5.43 -0.17
C ALA A 122 0.36 -4.18 -0.96
N LEU A 123 0.86 -3.15 -0.28
CA LEU A 123 1.28 -1.90 -0.93
C LEU A 123 2.46 -2.12 -1.87
N GLY A 124 3.42 -2.97 -1.47
CA GLY A 124 4.53 -3.34 -2.34
C GLY A 124 4.06 -4.00 -3.64
N SER A 125 3.02 -4.85 -3.60
CA SER A 125 2.43 -5.43 -4.80
C SER A 125 1.75 -4.38 -5.72
N PHE A 126 1.08 -3.37 -5.14
CA PHE A 126 0.49 -2.28 -5.92
C PHE A 126 1.54 -1.36 -6.55
N ILE A 127 2.67 -1.16 -5.89
CA ILE A 127 3.78 -0.37 -6.43
C ILE A 127 4.46 -1.14 -7.56
N LEU A 128 4.83 -2.40 -7.33
CA LEU A 128 5.48 -3.26 -8.32
C LEU A 128 4.62 -3.48 -9.58
N SER A 129 3.30 -3.65 -9.43
CA SER A 129 2.39 -3.80 -10.56
C SER A 129 2.27 -2.55 -11.43
N ARG A 130 2.60 -1.36 -10.89
CA ARG A 130 2.60 -0.10 -11.64
C ARG A 130 3.95 0.22 -12.26
N ASN A 131 5.04 -0.16 -11.59
CA ASN A 131 6.37 -0.03 -12.12
C ASN A 131 7.17 -1.29 -11.76
N PRO A 132 7.41 -2.21 -12.71
CA PRO A 132 8.18 -3.43 -12.46
C PRO A 132 9.67 -3.14 -12.16
N TYR A 133 10.12 -1.91 -12.40
CA TYR A 133 11.47 -1.43 -12.09
C TYR A 133 11.52 -0.60 -10.80
N ALA A 134 10.39 -0.36 -10.13
CA ALA A 134 10.39 0.27 -8.82
C ALA A 134 11.01 -0.70 -7.81
N THR A 135 12.25 -0.40 -7.41
CA THR A 135 12.93 -0.76 -6.17
C THR A 135 13.07 -2.25 -5.81
N GLY A 136 14.29 -2.66 -5.48
CA GLY A 136 14.68 -4.03 -5.17
C GLY A 136 13.94 -4.64 -3.98
N TYR A 137 13.55 -3.81 -3.01
CA TYR A 137 12.78 -4.25 -1.84
C TYR A 137 11.32 -4.64 -2.15
N PHE A 138 10.71 -4.05 -3.18
CA PHE A 138 9.30 -4.35 -3.52
C PHE A 138 9.13 -5.75 -4.11
N ALA A 139 10.16 -6.27 -4.78
CA ALA A 139 10.13 -7.64 -5.27
C ALA A 139 10.32 -8.68 -4.14
N MET A 140 11.08 -8.34 -3.08
CA MET A 140 11.14 -9.17 -1.86
C MET A 140 9.77 -9.23 -1.18
N LEU A 141 9.05 -8.12 -1.13
CA LEU A 141 7.67 -8.08 -0.63
C LEU A 141 6.71 -8.92 -1.47
N PHE A 142 6.88 -8.96 -2.79
CA PHE A 142 6.11 -9.86 -3.64
C PHE A 142 6.36 -11.33 -3.30
N GLY A 143 7.57 -11.70 -2.88
CA GLY A 143 7.88 -13.04 -2.34
C GLY A 143 7.26 -13.29 -0.97
N ILE A 144 7.22 -12.29 -0.09
CA ILE A 144 6.64 -12.40 1.27
C ILE A 144 5.10 -12.46 1.23
N TRP A 145 4.46 -11.79 0.26
CA TRP A 145 3.00 -11.72 0.13
C TRP A 145 2.32 -13.11 0.04
N PRO A 146 2.76 -14.06 -0.82
CA PRO A 146 2.28 -15.45 -0.83
C PRO A 146 2.35 -16.16 0.53
N PHE A 147 3.39 -15.89 1.33
CA PHE A 147 3.50 -16.45 2.67
C PHE A 147 2.53 -15.79 3.65
N ALA A 148 2.40 -14.47 3.58
CA ALA A 148 1.42 -13.71 4.36
C ALA A 148 -0.01 -14.15 4.06
N CYS A 149 -0.34 -14.42 2.79
CA CYS A 149 -1.68 -14.83 2.35
C CYS A 149 -1.95 -16.34 2.43
N LYS A 150 -0.96 -17.19 2.74
CA LYS A 150 -1.04 -18.67 2.67
C LYS A 150 -1.35 -19.24 1.27
N SER A 151 -1.11 -18.51 0.19
CA SER A 151 -1.33 -19.09 -1.15
C SER A 151 -0.46 -20.33 -1.39
N HIS A 152 0.68 -20.44 -0.71
CA HIS A 152 1.56 -21.61 -0.73
C HIS A 152 1.02 -22.86 0.00
N VAL A 153 0.04 -22.71 0.90
CA VAL A 153 -0.55 -23.83 1.67
C VAL A 153 -1.83 -24.35 1.01
N ASP A 154 -2.39 -23.60 0.06
CA ASP A 154 -3.69 -23.88 -0.55
C ASP A 154 -3.59 -24.57 -1.92
N ILE A 155 -2.40 -25.04 -2.30
CA ILE A 155 -2.19 -25.92 -3.45
C ILE A 155 -2.18 -27.35 -2.93
N LYS A 156 -3.30 -28.06 -3.08
CA LYS A 156 -3.35 -29.52 -2.97
C LYS A 156 -3.04 -30.17 -4.31
#